data_AF-A0A9K3Q5J6-F1
#
_entry.id   AF-A0A9K3Q5J6-F1
#
_cell.length_a   1.000
_cell.length_b   1.000
_cell.length_c   1.000
_cell.angle_alpha   90.00
_cell.angle_beta   90.00
_cell.angle_gamma   90.00
#
_symmetry.space_group_name_H-M   'P 1'
#
loop_
_entity.id
_entity.type
_entity.pdbx_description
1 polymer ?
#
loop_
_entity_poly.entity_id
_entity_poly.type
_entity_poly.pdbx_seq_one_letter_code
_entity_poly.pdbx_strand_id
1 'polypeptide(L)'
;MTSSSLSSNHDDGETNAVIKPLSSVPVMYLAYEDWSPRFETTFYTIRIDGYELVTTTSATATMTTTSLRNGGKTNLPAYYYKIAVFCGHHRRTVLRRYSQFEFLYKHLPMPVIQYDNEILALPPKSPCLCQPQNDAFAQNRMEQLQEFLRDVLIRRGAAQHDAVAKFLELEDLLSSS
;
A
#
# COMPACT_ATOMS: atom_id res chain seq x y z
N MET A 1 4.14 2.64 93.22
CA MET A 1 2.70 2.85 93.02
C MET A 1 2.52 3.71 91.77
N THR A 2 2.28 3.09 90.63
CA THR A 2 1.41 3.59 89.56
C THR A 2 1.10 2.39 88.68
N SER A 3 -0.20 2.15 88.57
CA SER A 3 -0.82 1.01 87.94
C SER A 3 -1.07 1.28 86.45
N SER A 4 -1.44 0.18 85.77
CA SER A 4 -2.29 0.11 84.57
C SER A 4 -1.56 -0.04 83.23
N SER A 5 -2.03 -0.76 82.23
CA SER A 5 -3.00 -1.85 82.04
C SER A 5 -3.10 -2.09 80.51
N LEU A 6 -3.58 -3.27 80.09
CA LEU A 6 -4.30 -3.59 78.83
C LEU A 6 -3.50 -3.59 77.51
N SER A 7 -3.23 -4.76 76.90
CA SER A 7 -4.09 -5.56 75.99
C SER A 7 -4.21 -5.01 74.56
N SER A 8 -3.81 -5.80 73.56
CA SER A 8 -4.73 -6.41 72.58
C SER A 8 -3.94 -7.10 71.45
N ASN A 9 -4.36 -8.32 71.12
CA ASN A 9 -3.95 -9.07 69.93
C ASN A 9 -4.63 -8.48 68.67
N HIS A 10 -3.94 -8.46 67.53
CA HIS A 10 -4.58 -8.73 66.24
C HIS A 10 -3.56 -9.33 65.26
N ASP A 11 -3.90 -10.55 64.86
CA ASP A 11 -3.33 -11.32 63.76
C ASP A 11 -4.18 -10.97 62.53
N ASP A 12 -3.55 -10.51 61.45
CA ASP A 12 -4.17 -10.48 60.12
C ASP A 12 -3.06 -10.74 59.10
N GLY A 13 -2.98 -12.00 58.67
CA GLY A 13 -2.25 -12.38 57.47
C GLY A 13 -2.95 -11.80 56.25
N GLU A 14 -2.35 -10.76 55.66
CA GLU A 14 -2.82 -10.19 54.40
C GLU A 14 -1.97 -10.70 53.23
N THR A 15 -2.68 -11.34 52.30
CA THR A 15 -2.17 -12.05 51.13
C THR A 15 -1.54 -11.14 50.09
N ASN A 16 -0.43 -11.62 49.52
CA ASN A 16 0.16 -11.16 48.27
C ASN A 16 -0.88 -10.90 47.16
N ALA A 17 -0.97 -9.65 46.70
CA ALA A 17 -1.28 -9.36 45.32
C ALA A 17 -0.48 -8.13 44.89
N VAL A 18 0.77 -8.37 44.45
CA VAL A 18 1.50 -7.39 43.66
C VAL A 18 0.77 -7.25 42.32
N ILE A 19 -0.18 -6.33 42.27
CA ILE A 19 -0.79 -5.87 41.02
C ILE A 19 0.34 -5.16 40.26
N LYS A 20 0.97 -5.89 39.33
CA LYS A 20 1.84 -5.27 38.33
C LYS A 20 0.96 -4.28 37.57
N PRO A 21 1.32 -2.99 37.49
CA PRO A 21 0.61 -2.09 36.60
C PRO A 21 0.69 -2.69 35.20
N LEU A 22 -0.48 -2.92 34.57
CA LEU A 22 -0.56 -3.14 33.14
C LEU A 22 0.19 -1.96 32.53
N SER A 23 1.40 -2.23 32.03
CA SER A 23 2.19 -1.24 31.32
C SER A 23 1.26 -0.67 30.28
N SER A 24 0.89 0.59 30.41
CA SER A 24 0.15 1.32 29.38
C SER A 24 1.09 1.33 28.19
N VAL A 25 0.97 0.31 27.33
CA VAL A 25 1.65 0.27 26.06
C VAL A 25 1.24 1.58 25.41
N PRO A 26 2.17 2.51 25.21
CA PRO A 26 1.82 3.78 24.60
C PRO A 26 1.19 3.40 23.27
N VAL A 27 -0.08 3.74 23.10
CA VAL A 27 -0.70 3.65 21.78
C VAL A 27 0.08 4.66 20.96
N MET A 28 1.09 4.18 20.24
CA MET A 28 1.85 5.01 19.31
C MET A 28 0.89 5.31 18.17
N TYR A 29 0.19 6.43 18.31
CA TYR A 29 -0.45 7.06 17.18
C TYR A 29 0.68 7.46 16.23
N LEU A 30 0.86 6.67 15.17
CA LEU A 30 1.63 7.13 14.04
C LEU A 30 0.99 8.43 13.55
N ALA A 31 1.82 9.40 13.16
CA ALA A 31 1.32 10.60 12.52
C ALA A 31 0.54 10.19 11.26
N TYR A 32 -0.51 10.92 10.89
CA TYR A 32 -1.41 10.51 9.80
C TYR A 32 -0.64 10.29 8.49
N GLU A 33 0.46 11.03 8.31
CA GLU A 33 1.36 10.95 7.17
C GLU A 33 2.18 9.64 7.11
N ASP A 34 2.34 8.97 8.24
CA ASP A 34 3.06 7.70 8.39
C ASP A 34 2.13 6.47 8.31
N TRP A 35 0.83 6.68 8.17
CA TRP A 35 -0.11 5.58 8.06
C TRP A 35 0.02 4.93 6.69
N SER A 36 0.24 3.62 6.69
CA SER A 36 0.10 2.84 5.47
C SER A 36 -1.34 3.01 4.94
N PRO A 37 -1.51 3.07 3.60
CA PRO A 37 -2.83 3.01 2.99
C PRO A 37 -3.65 1.85 3.56
N ARG A 38 -4.92 2.10 3.88
CA ARG A 38 -5.88 1.05 4.28
C ARG A 38 -6.81 0.74 3.11
N PHE A 39 -6.98 -0.54 2.83
CA PHE A 39 -8.09 -1.06 2.02
C PHE A 39 -8.96 -1.91 2.95
N GLU A 40 -10.24 -1.55 3.05
CA GLU A 40 -11.15 -2.06 4.09
C GLU A 40 -10.54 -1.92 5.50
N THR A 41 -10.29 -3.04 6.19
CA THR A 41 -9.72 -3.09 7.53
C THR A 41 -8.22 -3.34 7.55
N THR A 42 -7.58 -3.56 6.39
CA THR A 42 -6.19 -4.02 6.31
C THR A 42 -5.26 -2.99 5.70
N PHE A 43 -4.06 -2.87 6.28
CA PHE A 43 -3.00 -2.02 5.76
C PHE A 43 -2.26 -2.73 4.62
N TYR A 44 -1.93 -1.96 3.59
CA TYR A 44 -1.04 -2.44 2.53
C TYR A 44 0.06 -1.45 2.20
N THR A 45 1.18 -1.98 1.71
CA THR A 45 2.27 -1.20 1.15
C THR A 45 2.60 -1.71 -0.24
N ILE A 46 3.23 -0.86 -1.05
CA ILE A 46 3.61 -1.19 -2.41
C ILE A 46 5.07 -0.85 -2.68
N ARG A 47 5.66 -1.54 -3.66
CA ARG A 47 6.99 -1.24 -4.18
C ARG A 47 7.06 -1.64 -5.65
N ILE A 48 7.71 -0.84 -6.48
CA ILE A 48 7.98 -1.24 -7.87
C ILE A 48 9.38 -1.87 -7.91
N ASP A 49 9.45 -3.17 -8.19
CA ASP A 49 10.65 -4.00 -8.00
C ASP A 49 11.45 -4.20 -9.29
N GLY A 50 10.94 -3.75 -10.44
CA GLY A 50 11.60 -3.88 -11.73
C GLY A 50 10.64 -3.77 -12.90
N TYR A 51 11.15 -4.06 -14.08
CA TYR A 51 10.38 -4.11 -15.32
C TYR A 51 10.81 -5.30 -16.19
N GLU A 52 9.97 -5.65 -17.14
CA GLU A 52 10.27 -6.65 -18.17
C GLU A 52 9.63 -6.27 -19.51
N LEU A 53 10.36 -6.54 -20.60
CA LEU A 53 9.84 -6.36 -21.95
C LEU A 53 9.10 -7.63 -22.38
N VAL A 54 7.80 -7.52 -22.58
CA VAL A 54 6.98 -8.62 -23.09
C VAL A 54 6.83 -8.46 -24.60
N THR A 55 7.36 -9.41 -25.37
CA THR A 55 7.39 -9.37 -26.84
C THR A 55 6.41 -10.31 -27.53
N THR A 56 6.00 -11.39 -26.85
CA THR A 56 5.13 -12.43 -27.43
C THR A 56 4.02 -12.83 -26.48
N THR A 57 2.89 -13.25 -27.06
CA THR A 57 1.67 -13.62 -26.36
C THR A 57 1.80 -14.94 -25.57
N SER A 58 2.80 -15.78 -25.89
CA SER A 58 2.99 -17.08 -25.22
C SER A 58 3.51 -16.95 -23.78
N ALA A 59 4.22 -15.87 -23.45
CA ALA A 59 4.60 -15.54 -22.06
C ALA A 59 3.41 -15.02 -21.23
N THR A 60 2.29 -14.69 -21.88
CA THR A 60 1.07 -14.16 -21.26
C THR A 60 0.18 -15.26 -20.67
N ALA A 61 0.44 -16.55 -20.96
CA ALA A 61 -0.36 -17.65 -20.42
C ALA A 61 -0.24 -17.81 -18.88
N THR A 62 0.83 -17.28 -18.28
CA THR A 62 1.03 -17.26 -16.82
C THR A 62 0.72 -15.89 -16.20
N MET A 63 0.45 -14.86 -17.02
CA MET A 63 -0.11 -13.60 -16.52
C MET A 63 -1.58 -13.87 -16.23
N THR A 64 -1.90 -14.04 -14.94
CA THR A 64 -3.25 -14.22 -14.41
C THR A 64 -4.29 -13.44 -15.21
N THR A 65 -5.32 -14.15 -15.66
CA THR A 65 -6.46 -13.70 -16.47
C THR A 65 -7.14 -12.42 -15.96
N THR A 66 -6.87 -12.01 -14.72
CA THR A 66 -7.28 -10.75 -14.10
C THR A 66 -6.60 -9.51 -14.71
N SER A 67 -5.34 -9.61 -15.16
CA SER A 67 -4.57 -8.44 -15.64
C SER A 67 -5.10 -7.85 -16.96
N LEU A 68 -5.80 -8.65 -17.78
CA LEU A 68 -6.47 -8.21 -19.01
C LEU A 68 -7.76 -7.42 -18.75
N ARG A 69 -8.39 -7.57 -17.58
CA ARG A 69 -9.66 -6.90 -17.24
C ARG A 69 -9.51 -5.43 -16.86
N ASN A 70 -8.30 -4.98 -16.55
CA ASN A 70 -8.09 -3.71 -15.85
C ASN A 70 -7.98 -2.46 -16.74
N GLY A 71 -8.44 -2.53 -17.99
CA GLY A 71 -8.45 -1.39 -18.90
C GLY A 71 -7.05 -0.97 -19.36
N GLY A 72 -6.76 -1.14 -20.64
CA GLY A 72 -5.45 -0.78 -21.19
C GLY A 72 -5.26 -1.28 -22.61
N LYS A 73 -4.26 -0.73 -23.30
CA LYS A 73 -3.88 -1.25 -24.62
C LYS A 73 -3.21 -2.62 -24.43
N THR A 74 -3.45 -3.55 -25.35
CA THR A 74 -2.86 -4.90 -25.34
C THR A 74 -1.77 -5.10 -26.40
N ASN A 75 -1.37 -4.02 -27.08
CA ASN A 75 -0.35 -4.07 -28.13
C ASN A 75 1.01 -4.48 -27.56
N LEU A 76 1.66 -5.43 -28.23
CA LEU A 76 3.02 -5.90 -27.97
C LEU A 76 3.95 -5.45 -29.11
N PRO A 77 5.27 -5.30 -28.87
CA PRO A 77 5.94 -5.44 -27.57
C PRO A 77 5.62 -4.30 -26.60
N ALA A 78 5.71 -4.56 -25.29
CA ALA A 78 5.50 -3.54 -24.27
C ALA A 78 6.26 -3.83 -22.97
N TYR A 79 6.71 -2.78 -22.29
CA TYR A 79 7.25 -2.88 -20.93
C TYR A 79 6.13 -3.03 -19.90
N TYR A 80 6.31 -3.97 -18.99
CA TYR A 80 5.50 -4.19 -17.80
C TYR A 80 6.34 -3.93 -16.56
N TYR A 81 5.76 -3.24 -15.59
CA TYR A 81 6.37 -2.88 -14.32
C TYR A 81 5.85 -3.81 -13.22
N LYS A 82 6.77 -4.36 -12.43
CA LYS A 82 6.51 -5.31 -11.34
C LYS A 82 6.19 -4.54 -10.07
N ILE A 83 4.92 -4.53 -9.67
CA ILE A 83 4.47 -3.90 -8.44
C ILE A 83 4.28 -4.99 -7.39
N ALA A 84 5.16 -5.03 -6.39
CA ALA A 84 4.98 -5.84 -5.20
C ALA A 84 3.99 -5.14 -4.27
N VAL A 85 2.94 -5.86 -3.87
CA VAL A 85 1.91 -5.45 -2.91
C VAL A 85 2.05 -6.33 -1.68
N PHE A 86 2.17 -5.70 -0.52
CA PHE A 86 2.30 -6.35 0.78
C PHE A 86 1.09 -6.00 1.64
N CYS A 87 0.44 -6.98 2.23
CA CYS A 87 -0.75 -6.80 3.06
C CYS A 87 -0.70 -7.83 4.20
N GLY A 88 -0.37 -7.39 5.41
CA GLY A 88 -0.08 -8.30 6.52
C GLY A 88 1.05 -9.29 6.18
N HIS A 89 0.76 -10.59 6.23
CA HIS A 89 1.68 -11.67 5.87
C HIS A 89 1.64 -12.06 4.39
N HIS A 90 0.73 -11.48 3.63
CA HIS A 90 0.53 -11.80 2.22
C HIS A 90 1.36 -10.86 1.34
N ARG A 91 1.96 -11.43 0.30
CA ARG A 91 2.70 -10.71 -0.73
C ARG A 91 2.23 -11.18 -2.11
N ARG A 92 1.95 -10.23 -2.99
CA ARG A 92 1.64 -10.49 -4.41
C ARG A 92 2.45 -9.56 -5.29
N THR A 93 2.79 -10.02 -6.49
CA THR A 93 3.34 -9.17 -7.53
C THR A 93 2.31 -9.01 -8.63
N VAL A 94 1.97 -7.76 -8.96
CA VAL A 94 1.12 -7.43 -10.11
C VAL A 94 1.96 -6.80 -11.21
N LEU A 95 1.67 -7.14 -12.45
CA LEU A 95 2.35 -6.60 -13.62
C LEU A 95 1.46 -5.56 -14.27
N ARG A 96 1.98 -4.34 -14.42
CA ARG A 96 1.25 -3.21 -15.01
C ARG A 96 2.07 -2.51 -16.08
N ARG A 97 1.45 -2.21 -17.22
CA ARG A 97 2.06 -1.36 -18.27
C ARG A 97 1.60 0.08 -18.14
N TYR A 98 2.33 1.01 -18.75
CA TYR A 98 2.04 2.44 -18.69
C TYR A 98 0.55 2.80 -19.01
N SER A 99 -0.05 2.17 -20.03
CA SER A 99 -1.46 2.47 -20.37
C SER A 99 -2.47 2.07 -19.30
N GLN A 100 -2.13 1.14 -18.40
CA GLN A 100 -2.97 0.81 -17.24
C GLN A 100 -2.85 1.88 -16.15
N PHE A 101 -1.67 2.51 -16.01
CA PHE A 101 -1.52 3.69 -15.15
C PHE A 101 -2.32 4.88 -15.70
N GLU A 102 -2.36 5.06 -17.02
CA GLU A 102 -3.26 6.06 -17.64
C GLU A 102 -4.73 5.78 -17.33
N PHE A 103 -5.12 4.50 -17.39
CA PHE A 103 -6.49 4.11 -17.04
C PHE A 103 -6.78 4.44 -15.58
N LEU A 104 -5.88 4.07 -14.66
CA LEU A 104 -6.00 4.43 -13.24
C LEU A 104 -6.17 5.94 -13.07
N TYR A 105 -5.26 6.74 -13.65
CA TYR A 105 -5.29 8.20 -13.54
C TYR A 105 -6.64 8.82 -13.95
N LYS A 106 -7.23 8.32 -15.04
CA LYS A 106 -8.53 8.80 -15.54
C LYS A 106 -9.73 8.43 -14.65
N HIS A 107 -9.59 7.40 -13.83
CA HIS A 107 -10.66 6.89 -12.97
C HIS A 107 -10.49 7.30 -11.50
N LEU A 108 -9.45 8.05 -11.16
CA LEU A 108 -9.32 8.64 -9.85
C LEU A 108 -10.31 9.82 -9.70
N PRO A 109 -10.92 10.01 -8.52
CA PRO A 109 -11.91 11.05 -8.29
C PRO A 109 -11.23 12.44 -8.30
N MET A 110 -11.43 13.24 -9.35
CA MET A 110 -10.93 14.61 -9.41
C MET A 110 -11.95 15.61 -8.83
N PRO A 111 -11.51 16.70 -8.15
CA PRO A 111 -10.12 17.05 -7.85
C PRO A 111 -9.66 16.31 -6.61
N VAL A 112 -8.59 15.54 -6.72
CA VAL A 112 -7.92 15.03 -5.53
C VAL A 112 -7.14 16.21 -4.93
N ILE A 113 -7.82 17.11 -4.22
CA ILE A 113 -7.19 18.27 -3.59
C ILE A 113 -6.25 17.74 -2.51
N GLN A 114 -4.95 17.84 -2.77
CA GLN A 114 -3.91 17.63 -1.77
C GLN A 114 -3.82 18.90 -0.92
N TYR A 115 -3.30 18.78 0.30
CA TYR A 115 -3.18 19.89 1.25
C TYR A 115 -2.40 21.10 0.69
N ASP A 116 -1.62 20.92 -0.39
CA ASP A 116 -0.78 21.96 -1.02
C ASP A 116 -1.17 22.34 -2.46
N ASN A 117 -2.39 22.05 -2.91
CA ASN A 117 -2.85 22.34 -4.29
C ASN A 117 -2.05 21.66 -5.43
N GLU A 118 -1.16 20.72 -5.13
CA GLU A 118 -0.40 20.02 -6.18
C GLU A 118 -1.31 19.08 -6.98
N ILE A 119 -1.38 19.34 -8.29
CA ILE A 119 -2.15 18.54 -9.23
C ILE A 119 -1.42 17.22 -9.46
N LEU A 120 -2.14 16.11 -9.31
CA LEU A 120 -1.59 14.79 -9.61
C LEU A 120 -1.17 14.76 -11.09
N ALA A 121 0.12 14.56 -11.34
CA ALA A 121 0.67 14.51 -12.69
C ALA A 121 1.02 13.06 -13.05
N LEU A 122 0.46 12.57 -14.15
CA LEU A 122 0.91 11.32 -14.74
C LEU A 122 2.18 11.61 -15.59
N PRO A 123 3.24 10.79 -15.51
CA PRO A 123 4.45 11.00 -16.30
C PRO A 123 4.12 11.08 -17.80
N PRO A 124 4.67 12.03 -18.57
CA PRO A 124 4.22 12.29 -19.94
C PRO A 124 4.42 11.07 -20.83
N LYS A 125 3.53 10.85 -21.80
CA LYS A 125 3.78 9.86 -22.86
C LYS A 125 5.10 10.18 -23.57
N SER A 126 5.77 9.14 -24.07
CA SER A 126 6.98 9.32 -24.88
C SER A 126 6.72 10.39 -25.96
N PRO A 127 7.45 11.51 -25.94
CA PRO A 127 7.14 12.68 -26.74
C PRO A 127 7.31 12.47 -28.25
N CYS A 128 7.94 11.37 -28.67
CA CYS A 128 8.18 11.08 -30.08
C CYS A 128 8.13 9.57 -30.36
N LEU A 129 7.49 9.17 -31.46
CA LEU A 129 7.51 7.79 -31.97
C LEU A 129 8.93 7.29 -32.32
N CYS A 130 9.90 8.21 -32.41
CA CYS A 130 11.30 7.92 -32.72
C CYS A 130 12.16 7.67 -31.47
N GLN A 131 11.62 7.80 -30.25
CA GLN A 131 12.42 7.51 -29.06
C GLN A 131 12.54 5.98 -28.87
N PRO A 132 13.77 5.44 -28.79
CA PRO A 132 13.96 4.03 -28.53
C PRO A 132 13.41 3.68 -27.14
N GLN A 133 12.49 2.73 -27.08
CA GLN A 133 12.04 2.12 -25.84
C GLN A 133 13.06 1.06 -25.42
N ASN A 134 14.19 1.53 -24.88
CA ASN A 134 15.24 0.68 -24.33
C ASN A 134 15.14 0.58 -22.80
N ASP A 135 16.05 -0.17 -22.19
CA ASP A 135 16.03 -0.40 -20.74
C ASP A 135 16.27 0.88 -19.93
N ALA A 136 17.06 1.83 -20.45
CA ALA A 136 17.22 3.14 -19.82
C ALA A 136 15.90 3.92 -19.79
N PHE A 137 15.12 3.89 -20.88
CA PHE A 137 13.78 4.46 -20.91
C PHE A 137 12.85 3.74 -19.91
N ALA A 138 12.88 2.41 -19.86
CA ALA A 138 12.04 1.64 -18.95
C ALA A 138 12.38 1.91 -17.47
N GLN A 139 13.67 2.01 -17.13
CA GLN A 139 14.14 2.37 -15.79
C GLN A 139 13.67 3.76 -15.38
N ASN A 140 13.90 4.78 -16.21
CA ASN A 140 13.45 6.14 -15.90
C ASN A 140 11.93 6.21 -15.75
N ARG A 141 11.20 5.50 -16.62
CA ARG A 141 9.74 5.42 -16.52
C ARG A 141 9.29 4.72 -15.23
N MET A 142 9.99 3.68 -14.79
CA MET A 142 9.68 2.97 -13.55
C MET A 142 9.75 3.90 -12.34
N GLU A 143 10.79 4.72 -12.23
CA GLU A 143 10.97 5.70 -11.15
C GLU A 143 9.82 6.72 -11.14
N GLN A 144 9.48 7.27 -12.30
CA GLN A 144 8.37 8.21 -12.46
C GLN A 144 7.01 7.59 -12.09
N LEU A 145 6.79 6.31 -12.45
CA LEU A 145 5.55 5.60 -12.11
C LEU A 145 5.48 5.24 -10.63
N GLN A 146 6.63 5.01 -9.98
CA GLN A 146 6.70 4.79 -8.54
C GLN A 146 6.35 6.06 -7.77
N GLU A 147 6.88 7.21 -8.19
CA GLU A 147 6.52 8.52 -7.63
C GLU A 147 5.02 8.80 -7.81
N PHE A 148 4.50 8.68 -9.04
CA PHE A 148 3.07 8.82 -9.32
C PHE A 148 2.20 7.96 -8.40
N LEU A 149 2.54 6.67 -8.24
CA LEU A 149 1.73 5.75 -7.45
C LEU A 149 1.82 6.05 -5.95
N ARG A 150 2.98 6.51 -5.46
CA ARG A 150 3.11 7.03 -4.10
C ARG A 150 2.19 8.23 -3.89
N ASP A 151 2.20 9.19 -4.81
CA ASP A 151 1.36 10.39 -4.74
C ASP A 151 -0.13 10.08 -4.79
N VAL A 152 -0.53 9.09 -5.60
CA VAL A 152 -1.89 8.56 -5.60
C VAL A 152 -2.26 8.03 -4.22
N LEU A 153 -1.40 7.22 -3.59
CA LEU A 153 -1.73 6.52 -2.36
C LEU A 153 -1.74 7.40 -1.10
N ILE A 154 -0.94 8.48 -1.06
CA ILE A 154 -0.96 9.44 0.05
C ILE A 154 -2.21 10.34 0.01
N ARG A 155 -2.88 10.45 -1.14
CA ARG A 155 -4.06 11.30 -1.29
C ARG A 155 -5.26 10.68 -0.58
N ARG A 156 -5.97 11.53 0.18
CA ARG A 156 -7.12 11.11 0.98
C ARG A 156 -8.19 10.45 0.11
N GLY A 157 -8.60 9.24 0.48
CA GLY A 157 -9.63 8.46 -0.21
C GLY A 157 -9.19 7.77 -1.50
N ALA A 158 -8.05 8.15 -2.10
CA ALA A 158 -7.56 7.51 -3.33
C ALA A 158 -7.16 6.05 -3.08
N ALA A 159 -6.46 5.78 -1.97
CA ALA A 159 -6.09 4.42 -1.57
C ALA A 159 -7.27 3.44 -1.37
N GLN A 160 -8.46 3.97 -1.05
CA GLN A 160 -9.69 3.21 -0.84
C GLN A 160 -10.54 3.11 -2.10
N HIS A 161 -10.14 3.79 -3.18
CA HIS A 161 -10.92 3.88 -4.40
C HIS A 161 -10.89 2.56 -5.17
N ASP A 162 -12.03 2.11 -5.69
CA ASP A 162 -12.18 0.87 -6.48
C ASP A 162 -11.17 0.76 -7.62
N ALA A 163 -10.84 1.88 -8.27
CA ALA A 163 -9.85 1.90 -9.34
C ALA A 163 -8.46 1.47 -8.85
N VAL A 164 -8.05 1.91 -7.65
CA VAL A 164 -6.78 1.53 -7.02
C VAL A 164 -6.83 0.06 -6.58
N ALA A 165 -7.93 -0.36 -5.95
CA ALA A 165 -8.11 -1.74 -5.52
C ALA A 165 -8.02 -2.74 -6.68
N LYS A 166 -8.72 -2.45 -7.78
CA LYS A 166 -8.63 -3.23 -9.03
C LYS A 166 -7.24 -3.16 -9.63
N PHE A 167 -6.65 -1.96 -9.71
CA PHE A 167 -5.30 -1.78 -10.24
C PHE A 167 -4.24 -2.53 -9.45
N LEU A 168 -4.38 -2.70 -8.14
CA LEU A 168 -3.45 -3.44 -7.29
C LEU A 168 -3.86 -4.89 -7.02
N GLU A 169 -5.01 -5.35 -7.55
CA GLU A 169 -5.58 -6.68 -7.29
C GLU A 169 -5.72 -6.99 -5.78
N LEU A 170 -6.19 -6.01 -5.01
CA LEU A 170 -6.32 -6.14 -3.54
C LEU A 170 -7.39 -7.16 -3.12
N GLU A 171 -8.49 -7.24 -3.88
CA GLU A 171 -9.61 -8.17 -3.60
C GLU A 171 -9.15 -9.64 -3.63
N ASP A 172 -8.40 -10.03 -4.67
CA ASP A 172 -7.87 -11.39 -4.78
C ASP A 172 -6.93 -11.72 -3.60
N LEU A 173 -6.21 -10.72 -3.11
CA LEU A 173 -5.23 -10.88 -2.03
C LEU A 173 -5.91 -11.08 -0.67
N LEU A 174 -7.02 -10.37 -0.42
CA LEU A 174 -7.83 -10.53 0.80
C LEU A 174 -8.72 -11.77 0.77
N SER A 175 -9.13 -12.26 -0.41
CA SER A 175 -9.93 -13.49 -0.51
C SER A 175 -9.17 -14.77 -0.14
N SER A 176 -7.85 -14.69 0.02
CA SER A 176 -6.97 -15.82 0.31
C SER A 176 -6.64 -16.00 1.80
N SER A 177 -7.20 -15.16 2.68
CA SER A 177 -7.04 -15.21 4.15
C SER A 177 -8.28 -15.79 4.82
#